data_AF-A0AAW9DQB5-F1
#
_entry.id   AF-A0AAW9DQB5-F1
#
_cell.length_a   1.000
_cell.length_b   1.000
_cell.length_c   1.000
_cell.angle_alpha   90.00
_cell.angle_beta   90.00
_cell.angle_gamma   90.00
#
_symmetry.space_group_name_H-M   'P 1'
#
loop_
_entity.id
_entity.type
_entity.pdbx_description
1 polymer ?
#
loop_
_entity_poly.entity_id
_entity_poly.type
_entity_poly.pdbx_seq_one_letter_code
_entity_poly.pdbx_strand_id
1 'polypeptide(L)'
;MMYRRIAAIAVLASGMVASATAGAATTPEAKITPMQQAIDQGAAIFKSDRFGSTRTWIPDMAFHSKPVTCDSCHSNGGKTVGVMPTGAKIPSLIGTAADFPRYNAKAHEVFTLQRQLVHCIRAGIGGAAPAYNSPVMVDLEVYLISLSRHATMGRNVK
;
A
#
# COMPACT_ATOMS: atom_id res chain seq x y z
N MET A 1 63.80 -64.44 16.07
CA MET A 1 65.11 -63.76 15.89
C MET A 1 64.86 -62.26 15.78
N MET A 2 65.42 -61.50 16.73
CA MET A 2 65.51 -60.03 16.69
C MET A 2 66.09 -59.53 15.37
N TYR A 3 65.64 -58.38 14.86
CA TYR A 3 66.52 -57.22 14.67
C TYR A 3 65.71 -55.92 14.45
N ARG A 4 66.05 -54.92 15.26
CA ARG A 4 65.57 -53.51 15.27
C ARG A 4 66.27 -52.71 14.16
N ARG A 5 65.54 -51.76 13.52
CA ARG A 5 66.03 -50.45 12.98
C ARG A 5 64.82 -49.49 12.91
N ILE A 6 64.59 -48.61 13.89
CA ILE A 6 65.09 -47.23 14.09
C ILE A 6 64.82 -46.25 12.92
N ALA A 7 63.90 -45.31 13.22
CA ALA A 7 63.78 -43.89 12.88
C ALA A 7 63.49 -43.42 11.43
N ALA A 8 62.40 -42.66 11.30
CA ALA A 8 62.49 -41.21 11.08
C ALA A 8 61.15 -40.56 11.45
N ILE A 9 61.22 -39.58 12.36
CA ILE A 9 60.11 -38.73 12.79
C ILE A 9 59.92 -37.65 11.72
N ALA A 10 58.71 -37.56 11.16
CA ALA A 10 58.26 -36.42 10.37
C ALA A 10 57.14 -35.72 11.15
N VAL A 11 57.48 -34.62 11.82
CA VAL A 11 56.50 -33.68 12.36
C VAL A 11 56.30 -32.59 11.31
N LEU A 12 55.11 -32.53 10.71
CA LEU A 12 54.64 -31.36 9.99
C LEU A 12 53.17 -31.10 10.38
N ALA A 13 52.95 -29.86 10.80
CA ALA A 13 51.82 -29.38 11.58
C ALA A 13 50.47 -29.43 10.84
N SER A 14 49.45 -29.98 11.50
CA SER A 14 48.06 -29.79 11.12
C SER A 14 47.59 -28.41 11.56
N GLY A 15 47.47 -27.48 10.61
CA GLY A 15 46.79 -26.21 10.83
C GLY A 15 45.30 -26.42 11.05
N MET A 16 44.81 -26.22 12.28
CA MET A 16 43.39 -26.11 12.57
C MET A 16 42.88 -24.76 12.04
N VAL A 17 42.13 -24.79 10.93
CA VAL A 17 41.32 -23.65 10.50
C VAL A 17 40.09 -23.60 11.42
N ALA A 18 40.10 -22.70 12.39
CA ALA A 18 38.93 -22.42 13.21
C ALA A 18 37.90 -21.67 12.36
N SER A 19 36.88 -22.37 11.88
CA SER A 19 35.70 -21.76 11.25
C SER A 19 34.93 -20.98 12.31
N ALA A 20 35.15 -19.67 12.36
CA ALA A 20 34.28 -18.76 13.09
C ALA A 20 32.91 -18.74 12.39
N THR A 21 31.94 -19.45 12.94
CA THR A 21 30.53 -19.30 12.57
C THR A 21 30.07 -17.95 13.07
N ALA A 22 30.15 -16.93 12.22
CA ALA A 22 29.46 -15.67 12.42
C ALA A 22 27.96 -16.00 12.54
N GLY A 23 27.44 -15.98 13.77
CA GLY A 23 26.01 -16.07 14.02
C GLY A 23 25.35 -14.93 13.29
N ALA A 24 24.52 -15.25 12.29
CA ALA A 24 23.67 -14.27 11.64
C ALA A 24 22.78 -13.64 12.71
N ALA A 25 23.06 -12.39 13.05
CA ALA A 25 22.18 -11.59 13.89
C ALA A 25 20.85 -11.46 13.16
N THR A 26 19.82 -12.15 13.65
CA THR A 26 18.46 -11.93 13.21
C THR A 26 18.05 -10.54 13.64
N THR A 27 17.95 -9.61 12.67
CA THR A 27 17.35 -8.30 12.91
C THR A 27 15.95 -8.51 13.49
N PRO A 28 15.59 -7.89 14.63
CA PRO A 28 14.25 -8.02 15.17
C PRO A 28 13.24 -7.55 14.12
N GLU A 29 12.35 -8.45 13.72
CA GLU A 29 11.21 -8.13 12.87
C GLU A 29 10.38 -7.06 13.60
N ALA A 30 10.36 -5.84 13.05
CA ALA A 30 9.66 -4.72 13.67
C ALA A 30 8.17 -5.05 13.77
N LYS A 31 7.61 -5.00 14.99
CA LYS A 31 6.17 -5.22 15.19
C LYS A 31 5.37 -4.17 14.41
N ILE A 32 4.53 -4.60 13.48
CA ILE A 32 3.60 -3.73 12.76
C ILE A 32 2.59 -3.16 13.76
N THR A 33 2.43 -1.84 13.78
CA THR A 33 1.45 -1.16 14.64
C THR A 33 0.04 -1.29 14.06
N PRO A 34 -1.02 -1.22 14.88
CA PRO A 34 -2.39 -1.22 14.36
C PRO A 34 -2.65 -0.11 13.31
N MET A 35 -2.01 1.05 13.46
CA MET A 35 -2.10 2.13 12.47
C MET A 35 -1.43 1.75 11.15
N GLN A 36 -0.23 1.15 11.20
CA GLN A 36 0.45 0.69 9.99
C GLN A 36 -0.34 -0.43 9.30
N GLN A 37 -0.93 -1.34 10.06
CA GLN A 37 -1.80 -2.39 9.53
C GLN A 37 -3.00 -1.80 8.77
N ALA A 38 -3.69 -0.81 9.34
CA ALA A 38 -4.82 -0.15 8.67
C ALA A 38 -4.38 0.57 7.38
N ILE A 39 -3.21 1.21 7.38
CA ILE A 39 -2.63 1.83 6.18
C ILE A 39 -2.40 0.77 5.09
N ASP A 40 -1.79 -0.36 5.45
CA ASP A 40 -1.45 -1.42 4.50
C ASP A 40 -2.71 -2.12 3.95
N GLN A 41 -3.70 -2.38 4.82
CA GLN A 41 -5.00 -2.93 4.43
C GLN A 41 -5.75 -1.97 3.50
N GLY A 42 -5.82 -0.69 3.84
CA GLY A 42 -6.45 0.33 3.01
C GLY A 42 -5.78 0.49 1.66
N ALA A 43 -4.45 0.44 1.61
CA ALA A 43 -3.68 0.46 0.36
C ALA A 43 -3.98 -0.76 -0.53
N ALA A 44 -4.11 -1.95 0.08
CA ALA A 44 -4.49 -3.17 -0.63
C ALA A 44 -5.91 -3.06 -1.21
N ILE A 45 -6.89 -2.66 -0.39
CA ILE A 45 -8.29 -2.45 -0.83
C ILE A 45 -8.35 -1.43 -1.97
N PHE A 46 -7.67 -0.29 -1.83
CA PHE A 46 -7.61 0.74 -2.86
C PHE A 46 -7.14 0.20 -4.21
N LYS A 47 -6.13 -0.69 -4.19
CA LYS A 47 -5.52 -1.23 -5.39
C LYS A 47 -6.40 -2.25 -6.11
N SER A 48 -7.03 -3.16 -5.36
CA SER A 48 -7.61 -4.38 -5.93
C SER A 48 -9.11 -4.54 -5.75
N ASP A 49 -9.75 -3.85 -4.79
CA ASP A 49 -11.16 -4.07 -4.51
C ASP A 49 -12.05 -3.43 -5.59
N ARG A 50 -13.09 -4.18 -5.94
CA ARG A 50 -14.11 -3.82 -6.93
C ARG A 50 -15.45 -3.52 -6.25
N PHE A 51 -15.57 -3.79 -4.95
CA PHE A 51 -16.78 -3.62 -4.16
C PHE A 51 -17.98 -4.34 -4.79
N GLY A 52 -17.76 -5.54 -5.32
CA GLY A 52 -18.77 -6.32 -6.05
C GLY A 52 -19.09 -5.84 -7.47
N SER A 53 -18.42 -4.80 -7.99
CA SER A 53 -18.64 -4.31 -9.35
C SER A 53 -18.14 -5.30 -10.40
N THR A 54 -18.89 -5.41 -11.49
CA THR A 54 -18.48 -6.13 -12.71
C THR A 54 -17.87 -5.21 -13.76
N ARG A 55 -17.83 -3.89 -13.51
CA ARG A 55 -17.31 -2.91 -14.49
C ARG A 55 -15.85 -3.18 -14.83
N THR A 56 -15.53 -3.01 -16.10
CA THR A 56 -14.18 -3.02 -16.62
C THR A 56 -13.92 -1.73 -17.39
N TRP A 57 -12.65 -1.38 -17.51
CA TRP A 57 -12.17 -0.25 -18.27
C TRP A 57 -10.93 -0.65 -19.06
N ILE A 58 -10.81 -0.14 -20.28
CA ILE A 58 -9.62 -0.31 -21.13
C ILE A 58 -8.84 1.00 -21.03
N PRO A 59 -7.71 1.04 -20.29
CA PRO A 59 -6.84 2.20 -20.30
C PRO A 59 -6.38 2.52 -21.72
N ASP A 60 -6.03 3.79 -21.95
CA ASP A 60 -5.46 4.20 -23.24
C ASP A 60 -4.27 3.29 -23.62
N MET A 61 -4.23 2.89 -24.89
CA MET A 61 -3.24 1.96 -25.46
C MET A 61 -3.20 0.54 -24.84
N ALA A 62 -4.18 0.14 -24.03
CA ALA A 62 -4.26 -1.23 -23.52
C ALA A 62 -5.01 -2.17 -24.48
N PHE A 63 -4.50 -3.40 -24.64
CA PHE A 63 -5.12 -4.43 -25.48
C PHE A 63 -6.29 -5.16 -24.80
N HIS A 64 -6.38 -5.11 -23.48
CA HIS A 64 -7.37 -5.84 -22.70
C HIS A 64 -8.01 -4.97 -21.61
N SER A 65 -9.31 -5.19 -21.38
CA SER A 65 -10.03 -4.53 -20.31
C SER A 65 -9.54 -5.02 -18.95
N LYS A 66 -9.46 -4.10 -17.99
CA LYS A 66 -9.14 -4.41 -16.60
C LYS A 66 -10.33 -4.14 -15.70
N PRO A 67 -10.48 -4.90 -14.61
CA PRO A 67 -11.35 -4.54 -13.50
C PRO A 67 -11.19 -3.08 -13.06
N VAL A 68 -12.30 -2.33 -12.95
CA VAL A 68 -12.29 -1.01 -12.31
C VAL A 68 -12.12 -1.16 -10.79
N THR A 69 -11.15 -0.44 -10.26
CA THR A 69 -10.78 -0.27 -8.84
C THR A 69 -10.47 1.22 -8.57
N CYS A 70 -10.12 1.62 -7.34
CA CYS A 70 -9.67 3.00 -7.10
C CYS A 70 -8.40 3.33 -7.91
N ASP A 71 -7.42 2.42 -7.90
CA ASP A 71 -6.13 2.56 -8.60
C ASP A 71 -6.26 2.57 -10.13
N SER A 72 -7.41 2.12 -10.67
CA SER A 72 -7.69 2.24 -12.10
C SER A 72 -7.71 3.70 -12.54
N CYS A 73 -8.34 4.60 -11.78
CA CYS A 73 -8.34 6.02 -12.11
C CYS A 73 -7.25 6.79 -11.35
N HIS A 74 -7.05 6.45 -10.07
CA HIS A 74 -6.06 7.09 -9.20
C HIS A 74 -4.77 6.27 -9.13
N SER A 75 -3.98 6.31 -10.20
CA SER A 75 -2.82 5.44 -10.38
C SER A 75 -1.75 5.55 -9.27
N ASN A 76 -0.96 4.47 -9.12
CA ASN A 76 0.12 4.36 -8.16
C ASN A 76 -0.35 4.59 -6.70
N GLY A 77 -1.50 4.01 -6.34
CA GLY A 77 -2.12 4.20 -5.03
C GLY A 77 -2.57 5.65 -4.81
N GLY A 78 -2.96 6.34 -5.89
CA GLY A 78 -3.32 7.75 -5.87
C GLY A 78 -2.16 8.71 -5.60
N LYS A 79 -0.91 8.27 -5.67
CA LYS A 79 0.26 9.13 -5.38
C LYS A 79 0.66 10.01 -6.57
N THR A 80 0.22 9.67 -7.78
CA THR A 80 0.52 10.41 -9.00
C THR A 80 -0.75 11.01 -9.60
N VAL A 81 -0.60 11.86 -10.62
CA VAL A 81 -1.73 12.27 -11.47
C VAL A 81 -2.38 11.03 -12.06
N GLY A 82 -3.69 10.93 -11.89
CA GLY A 82 -4.51 9.86 -12.44
C GLY A 82 -5.22 10.26 -13.72
N VAL A 83 -6.05 9.36 -14.25
CA VAL A 83 -6.82 9.57 -15.47
C VAL A 83 -8.21 8.96 -15.34
N MET A 84 -9.22 9.71 -15.78
CA MET A 84 -10.61 9.23 -15.85
C MET A 84 -10.81 8.38 -17.11
N PRO A 85 -11.88 7.56 -17.18
CA PRO A 85 -12.25 6.86 -18.40
C PRO A 85 -12.48 7.78 -19.61
N THR A 86 -12.79 9.06 -19.39
CA THR A 86 -12.92 10.08 -20.43
C THR A 86 -11.58 10.63 -20.94
N GLY A 87 -10.44 10.18 -20.39
CA GLY A 87 -9.11 10.72 -20.66
C GLY A 87 -8.76 11.98 -19.86
N ALA A 88 -9.71 12.53 -19.09
CA ALA A 88 -9.45 13.69 -18.25
C ALA A 88 -8.45 13.37 -17.13
N LYS A 89 -7.43 14.22 -16.94
CA LYS A 89 -6.47 14.09 -15.84
C LYS A 89 -7.14 14.40 -14.52
N ILE A 90 -6.82 13.62 -13.48
CA ILE A 90 -7.24 13.89 -12.10
C ILE A 90 -6.02 14.08 -11.20
N PRO A 91 -6.06 15.03 -10.24
CA PRO A 91 -4.93 15.27 -9.34
C PRO A 91 -4.54 14.03 -8.53
N SER A 92 -3.30 14.06 -8.02
CA SER A 92 -2.86 13.14 -6.96
C SER A 92 -3.74 13.29 -5.72
N LEU A 93 -3.87 12.22 -4.95
CA LEU A 93 -4.56 12.19 -3.67
C LEU A 93 -3.68 12.64 -2.50
N ILE A 94 -2.40 12.95 -2.74
CA ILE A 94 -1.50 13.51 -1.71
C ILE A 94 -2.09 14.82 -1.17
N GLY A 95 -2.29 14.88 0.15
CA GLY A 95 -2.85 16.03 0.85
C GLY A 95 -4.36 16.19 0.76
N THR A 96 -5.05 15.42 -0.10
CA THR A 96 -6.48 15.59 -0.38
C THR A 96 -7.36 15.34 0.86
N ALA A 97 -6.97 14.44 1.76
CA ALA A 97 -7.75 14.17 2.97
C ALA A 97 -7.78 15.38 3.94
N ALA A 98 -6.77 16.27 3.89
CA ALA A 98 -6.70 17.45 4.75
C ALA A 98 -7.71 18.55 4.37
N ASP A 99 -8.28 18.46 3.17
CA ASP A 99 -9.33 19.36 2.69
C ASP A 99 -10.75 18.82 3.00
N PHE A 100 -10.89 17.73 3.77
CA PHE A 100 -12.17 17.23 4.26
C PHE A 100 -12.42 17.64 5.72
N PRO A 101 -13.67 17.93 6.12
CA PRO A 101 -14.89 17.94 5.29
C PRO A 101 -14.90 19.12 4.29
N ARG A 102 -15.59 18.96 3.15
CA ARG A 102 -15.70 19.99 2.10
C ARG A 102 -17.11 20.14 1.55
N TYR A 103 -17.46 21.34 1.11
CA TYR A 103 -18.69 21.57 0.36
C TYR A 103 -18.61 20.94 -1.04
N ASN A 104 -19.65 20.20 -1.41
CA ASN A 104 -19.87 19.67 -2.74
C ASN A 104 -20.95 20.51 -3.43
N ALA A 105 -20.54 21.36 -4.37
CA ALA A 105 -21.44 22.30 -5.04
C ALA A 105 -22.56 21.61 -5.85
N LYS A 106 -22.29 20.44 -6.43
CA LYS A 106 -23.29 19.69 -7.22
C LYS A 106 -24.36 19.06 -6.34
N ALA A 107 -23.99 18.62 -5.15
CA ALA A 107 -24.90 18.01 -4.17
C ALA A 107 -25.54 19.03 -3.23
N HIS A 108 -25.05 20.27 -3.20
CA HIS A 108 -25.45 21.30 -2.23
C HIS A 108 -25.29 20.88 -0.76
N GLU A 109 -24.24 20.12 -0.45
CA GLU A 109 -24.02 19.51 0.87
C GLU A 109 -22.54 19.50 1.25
N VAL A 110 -22.26 19.38 2.54
CA VAL A 110 -20.91 19.09 3.06
C VAL A 110 -20.64 17.58 3.00
N PHE A 111 -19.53 17.20 2.40
CA PHE A 111 -19.05 15.83 2.33
C PHE A 111 -17.94 15.60 3.35
N THR A 112 -18.08 14.54 4.14
CA THR A 112 -16.97 13.91 4.87
C THR A 112 -16.13 13.07 3.92
N LEU A 113 -14.94 12.63 4.37
CA LEU A 113 -14.09 11.75 3.58
C LEU A 113 -14.78 10.40 3.28
N GLN A 114 -15.39 9.76 4.28
CA GLN A 114 -16.19 8.55 4.06
C GLN A 114 -17.36 8.77 3.09
N ARG A 115 -18.05 9.92 3.13
CA ARG A 115 -19.12 10.23 2.16
C ARG A 115 -18.58 10.36 0.74
N GLN A 116 -17.39 10.95 0.58
CA GLN A 116 -16.71 10.98 -0.70
C GLN A 116 -16.32 9.57 -1.18
N LEU A 117 -15.79 8.72 -0.31
CA LEU A 117 -15.48 7.32 -0.64
C LEU A 117 -16.73 6.56 -1.12
N VAL A 118 -17.85 6.69 -0.41
CA VAL A 118 -19.14 6.11 -0.82
C VAL A 118 -19.55 6.61 -2.21
N HIS A 119 -19.41 7.91 -2.48
CA HIS A 119 -19.72 8.48 -3.79
C HIS A 119 -18.80 7.91 -4.88
N CYS A 120 -17.48 7.86 -4.66
CA CYS A 120 -16.52 7.32 -5.61
C CYS A 120 -16.77 5.84 -5.92
N ILE A 121 -17.07 5.02 -4.91
CA ILE A 121 -17.33 3.60 -5.10
C ILE A 121 -18.62 3.39 -5.91
N ARG A 122 -19.70 4.11 -5.58
CA ARG A 122 -20.98 3.98 -6.30
C ARG A 122 -20.93 4.55 -7.71
N ALA A 123 -20.41 5.76 -7.88
CA ALA A 123 -20.43 6.47 -9.16
C ALA A 123 -19.26 6.05 -10.06
N GLY A 124 -18.04 6.03 -9.53
CA GLY A 124 -16.82 5.70 -10.25
C GLY A 124 -16.68 4.20 -10.49
N ILE A 125 -16.59 3.41 -9.42
CA ILE A 125 -16.37 1.97 -9.52
C ILE A 125 -17.64 1.22 -9.93
N GLY A 126 -18.82 1.72 -9.58
CA GLY A 126 -20.09 1.04 -9.80
C GLY A 126 -20.34 -0.12 -8.83
N GLY A 127 -19.69 -0.10 -7.66
CA GLY A 127 -19.81 -1.14 -6.64
C GLY A 127 -20.72 -0.75 -5.48
N ALA A 128 -20.89 -1.70 -4.55
CA ALA A 128 -21.58 -1.51 -3.28
C ALA A 128 -20.59 -0.95 -2.24
N ALA A 129 -20.72 0.34 -1.91
CA ALA A 129 -19.86 0.97 -0.92
C ALA A 129 -19.97 0.28 0.46
N PRO A 130 -18.85 0.08 1.18
CA PRO A 130 -18.87 -0.39 2.56
C PRO A 130 -19.71 0.53 3.45
N ALA A 131 -20.25 -0.02 4.54
CA ALA A 131 -20.96 0.78 5.53
C ALA A 131 -20.03 1.81 6.18
N TYR A 132 -20.58 2.96 6.56
CA TYR A 132 -19.87 3.93 7.39
C TYR A 132 -19.31 3.26 8.65
N ASN A 133 -18.10 3.63 9.04
CA ASN A 133 -17.36 3.08 10.18
C ASN A 133 -17.11 1.55 10.15
N SER A 134 -17.41 0.85 9.05
CA SER A 134 -16.97 -0.54 8.89
C SER A 134 -15.43 -0.61 8.83
N PRO A 135 -14.81 -1.73 9.23
CA PRO A 135 -13.35 -1.87 9.17
C PRO A 135 -12.77 -1.51 7.80
N VAL A 136 -13.40 -1.99 6.72
CA VAL A 136 -13.01 -1.67 5.33
C VAL A 136 -13.06 -0.17 5.03
N MET A 137 -14.10 0.54 5.49
CA MET A 137 -14.22 1.98 5.28
C MET A 137 -13.16 2.74 6.09
N VAL A 138 -12.89 2.31 7.32
CA VAL A 138 -11.88 2.91 8.19
C VAL A 138 -10.48 2.71 7.61
N ASP A 139 -10.15 1.52 7.11
CA ASP A 139 -8.84 1.25 6.50
C ASP A 139 -8.61 2.13 5.26
N LEU A 140 -9.63 2.27 4.39
CA LEU A 140 -9.58 3.19 3.25
C LEU A 140 -9.38 4.64 3.68
N GLU A 141 -10.11 5.09 4.70
CA GLU A 141 -10.01 6.45 5.23
C GLU A 141 -8.62 6.72 5.82
N VAL A 142 -8.10 5.79 6.64
CA VAL A 142 -6.76 5.84 7.22
C VAL A 142 -5.69 5.89 6.14
N TYR A 143 -5.82 5.06 5.08
CA TYR A 143 -4.90 5.09 3.95
C TYR A 143 -4.84 6.48 3.30
N LEU A 144 -5.99 7.11 3.01
CA LEU A 144 -6.03 8.45 2.41
C LEU A 144 -5.51 9.55 3.35
N ILE A 145 -5.78 9.44 4.65
CA ILE A 145 -5.20 10.32 5.68
C ILE A 145 -3.67 10.18 5.70
N SER A 146 -3.15 8.95 5.54
CA SER A 146 -1.71 8.69 5.50
C SER A 146 -1.00 9.40 4.33
N LEU A 147 -1.71 9.61 3.21
CA LEU A 147 -1.22 10.39 2.07
C LEU A 147 -1.21 11.91 2.33
N SER A 148 -1.75 12.35 3.47
CA SER A 148 -1.97 13.76 3.79
C SER A 148 -1.24 14.23 5.05
N ARG A 149 -0.32 13.42 5.62
CA ARG A 149 0.38 13.70 6.89
C ARG A 149 1.10 15.05 6.99
N HIS A 150 1.49 15.63 5.85
CA HIS A 150 2.22 16.89 5.80
C HIS A 150 1.36 18.06 5.27
N ALA A 151 0.09 17.82 4.98
CA ALA A 151 -0.81 18.86 4.53
C ALA A 151 -1.42 19.62 5.72
N THR A 152 -1.61 20.93 5.56
CA THR A 152 -2.32 21.75 6.54
C THR A 152 -3.81 21.41 6.53
N MET A 153 -4.35 21.04 7.69
CA MET A 153 -5.78 20.74 7.85
C MET A 153 -6.63 22.02 7.70
N GLY A 154 -7.80 21.90 7.07
CA GLY A 154 -8.84 22.93 7.13
C GLY A 154 -8.60 24.16 6.27
N ARG A 155 -7.71 24.11 5.27
CA ARG A 155 -7.48 25.23 4.32
C ARG A 155 -8.75 25.68 3.57
N ASN A 156 -9.74 24.79 3.51
CA ASN A 156 -11.03 24.98 2.86
C ASN A 156 -12.15 25.39 3.83
N VAL A 157 -11.88 25.48 5.14
CA VAL A 157 -12.82 25.97 6.14
C VAL A 157 -12.53 27.46 6.33
N LYS A 158 -13.43 28.31 5.84
CA LYS A 158 -13.34 29.77 5.90
C LYS A 158 -14.64 30.34 6.43
#